data_AF-A0A8S2W5M3-F1
#
_entry.id   AF-A0A8S2W5M3-F1
#
_cell.length_a   1.000
_cell.length_b   1.000
_cell.length_c   1.000
_cell.angle_alpha   90.00
_cell.angle_beta   90.00
_cell.angle_gamma   90.00
#
_symmetry.space_group_name_H-M   'P 1'
#
loop_
_entity.id
_entity.type
_entity.pdbx_description
1 polymer ?
#
loop_
_entity_poly.entity_id
_entity_poly.type
_entity_poly.pdbx_seq_one_letter_code
_entity_poly.pdbx_strand_id
1 'polypeptide(L)'
;ARNFPILINHGVAMAFGFLGPCGLNLPHTHPRATEINFSIDGTLRAGYFQENGAKFVMTEVRPNQATVFPIGSIHFQQNIG
;
A
#
# COMPACT_ATOMS: atom_id res chain seq x y z
N ALA A 1 14.41 8.01 -10.60
CA ALA A 1 13.21 8.77 -11.01
C ALA A 1 13.15 8.81 -12.53
N ARG A 2 12.30 7.99 -13.16
CA ARG A 2 12.16 8.00 -14.64
C ARG A 2 11.00 8.87 -15.12
N ASN A 3 10.00 9.05 -14.28
CA ASN A 3 8.72 9.69 -14.60
C ASN A 3 8.39 10.92 -13.73
N PHE A 4 9.10 11.12 -12.62
CA PHE A 4 8.96 12.33 -11.80
C PHE A 4 10.34 12.85 -11.32
N PRO A 5 11.11 13.52 -12.20
CA PRO A 5 12.52 13.84 -11.95
C PRO A 5 12.78 14.73 -10.73
N ILE A 6 11.83 15.60 -10.37
CA ILE A 6 11.97 16.52 -9.22
C ILE A 6 12.15 15.76 -7.89
N LEU A 7 11.86 14.46 -7.83
CA LEU A 7 12.02 13.65 -6.62
C LEU A 7 13.47 13.16 -6.38
N ILE A 8 14.40 13.42 -7.31
CA ILE A 8 15.82 13.05 -7.13
C ILE A 8 16.36 13.71 -5.86
N ASN A 9 16.98 12.90 -4.98
CA ASN A 9 17.51 13.31 -3.68
C ASN A 9 16.48 13.78 -2.63
N HIS A 10 15.18 13.60 -2.88
CA HIS A 10 14.13 13.92 -1.89
C HIS A 10 13.63 12.71 -1.10
N GLY A 11 14.01 11.49 -1.47
CA GLY A 11 13.71 10.28 -0.69
C GLY A 11 12.24 9.85 -0.74
N VAL A 12 11.45 10.35 -1.68
CA VAL A 12 10.02 10.04 -1.82
C VAL A 12 9.69 9.53 -3.22
N ALA A 13 8.59 8.79 -3.31
CA ALA A 13 7.98 8.33 -4.55
C ALA A 13 6.46 8.26 -4.36
N MET A 14 5.71 8.23 -5.46
CA MET A 14 4.26 8.12 -5.45
C MET A 14 3.80 7.24 -6.60
N ALA A 15 2.76 6.45 -6.34
CA ALA A 15 2.03 5.68 -7.33
C ALA A 15 0.53 5.91 -7.16
N PHE A 16 -0.20 5.91 -8.27
CA PHE A 16 -1.66 5.90 -8.30
C PHE A 16 -2.12 4.59 -8.91
N GLY A 17 -3.02 3.90 -8.23
CA GLY A 17 -3.60 2.64 -8.67
C GLY A 17 -5.12 2.72 -8.70
N PHE A 18 -5.74 1.94 -9.58
CA PHE A 18 -7.19 1.81 -9.69
C PHE A 18 -7.54 0.33 -9.51
N LEU A 19 -8.42 0.04 -8.56
CA LEU A 19 -8.94 -1.31 -8.31
C LEU A 19 -10.43 -1.33 -8.64
N GLY A 20 -10.82 -2.10 -9.65
CA GLY A 20 -12.23 -2.38 -9.91
C GLY A 20 -12.91 -3.16 -8.78
N PRO A 21 -14.22 -3.42 -8.86
CA PRO A 21 -14.94 -4.22 -7.88
C PRO A 21 -14.25 -5.58 -7.64
N CYS A 22 -14.06 -5.94 -6.37
CA CYS A 22 -13.34 -7.15 -5.96
C CYS A 22 -11.86 -7.21 -6.40
N GLY A 23 -11.32 -6.14 -6.99
CA GLY A 23 -9.96 -6.06 -7.49
C GLY A 23 -8.94 -6.22 -6.38
N LEU A 24 -7.85 -6.91 -6.67
CA LEU A 24 -6.78 -7.21 -5.73
C LEU A 24 -5.45 -6.68 -6.25
N ASN A 25 -4.81 -5.82 -5.46
CA ASN A 25 -3.37 -5.61 -5.59
C ASN A 25 -2.68 -6.77 -4.87
N LEU A 26 -2.05 -7.65 -5.65
CA LEU A 26 -1.51 -8.92 -5.17
C LEU A 26 -0.51 -8.73 -4.03
N PRO A 27 -0.31 -9.74 -3.16
CA PRO A 27 0.74 -9.69 -2.14
C PRO A 27 2.10 -9.34 -2.74
N HIS A 28 2.69 -8.25 -2.27
CA HIS A 28 3.98 -7.72 -2.75
C HIS A 28 4.76 -7.06 -1.61
N THR A 29 5.96 -6.55 -1.91
CA THR A 29 6.84 -5.88 -0.95
C THR A 29 7.53 -4.68 -1.58
N HIS A 30 7.93 -3.73 -0.72
CA HIS A 30 8.80 -2.63 -1.05
C HIS A 30 10.13 -2.79 -0.28
N PRO A 31 11.19 -3.33 -0.91
CA PRO A 31 12.42 -3.69 -0.20
C PRO A 31 13.25 -2.48 0.27
N ARG A 32 12.86 -1.26 -0.10
CA ARG A 32 13.63 -0.03 0.16
C ARG A 32 12.78 1.15 0.64
N ALA A 33 11.51 0.95 0.95
CA ALA A 33 10.61 2.03 1.39
C ALA A 33 9.47 1.51 2.26
N THR A 34 9.06 2.34 3.22
CA THR A 34 7.75 2.26 3.89
C THR A 34 6.71 2.91 2.99
N GLU A 35 5.52 2.30 2.89
CA GLU A 35 4.40 2.87 2.14
C GLU A 35 3.39 3.53 3.08
N ILE A 36 2.88 4.70 2.67
CA ILE A 36 1.62 5.26 3.16
C ILE A 36 0.60 5.05 2.05
N ASN A 37 -0.44 4.28 2.33
CA ASN A 37 -1.51 3.98 1.38
C ASN A 37 -2.76 4.75 1.77
N PHE A 38 -3.26 5.61 0.88
CA PHE A 38 -4.44 6.44 1.09
C PHE A 38 -5.56 6.03 0.14
N SER A 39 -6.76 5.81 0.68
CA SER A 39 -7.93 5.48 -0.14
C SER A 39 -8.70 6.74 -0.53
N ILE A 40 -8.93 6.91 -1.83
CA ILE A 40 -9.66 8.07 -2.39
C ILE A 40 -11.17 7.82 -2.39
N ASP A 41 -11.64 6.80 -3.12
CA ASP A 41 -13.07 6.60 -3.43
C ASP A 41 -13.47 5.12 -3.38
N GLY A 42 -13.08 4.43 -2.30
CA GLY A 42 -13.46 3.04 -2.05
C GLY A 42 -13.01 2.55 -0.68
N THR A 43 -13.49 1.39 -0.27
CA THR A 43 -13.02 0.72 0.95
C THR A 43 -12.04 -0.39 0.58
N LEU A 44 -10.79 -0.24 1.00
CA LEU A 44 -9.77 -1.25 0.83
C LEU A 44 -9.69 -2.13 2.08
N ARG A 45 -9.79 -3.44 1.90
CA ARG A 45 -9.32 -4.40 2.89
C ARG A 45 -7.82 -4.62 2.66
N ALA A 46 -7.02 -4.14 3.58
CA ALA A 46 -5.57 -4.27 3.52
C ALA A 46 -5.08 -5.25 4.59
N GLY A 47 -4.01 -5.97 4.26
CA GLY A 47 -3.33 -6.83 5.22
C GLY A 47 -1.83 -6.82 5.02
N TYR A 48 -1.08 -7.03 6.10
CA TYR A 48 0.37 -7.17 6.04
C TYR A 48 0.93 -8.05 7.16
N PHE A 49 2.14 -8.54 6.95
CA PHE A 49 2.99 -9.11 7.99
C PHE A 49 4.45 -8.69 7.73
N GLN A 50 5.18 -8.43 8.82
CA GLN A 50 6.50 -7.83 8.75
C GLN A 50 7.59 -8.80 8.29
N GLU A 51 7.55 -10.02 8.85
CA GLU A 51 8.54 -11.07 8.65
C GLU A 51 7.95 -12.44 9.02
N ASN A 52 8.76 -13.49 8.89
CA ASN A 52 8.35 -14.85 9.24
C ASN A 52 8.01 -14.95 10.74
N GLY A 53 6.80 -15.42 11.05
CA GLY A 53 6.31 -15.57 12.42
C GLY A 53 5.76 -14.29 13.04
N ALA A 54 5.83 -13.14 12.34
CA ALA A 54 5.16 -11.92 12.78
C ALA A 54 3.63 -12.08 12.74
N LYS A 55 2.94 -11.35 13.61
CA LYS A 55 1.48 -11.31 13.62
C LYS A 55 0.97 -10.75 12.30
N PHE A 56 0.01 -11.44 11.70
CA PHE A 56 -0.74 -10.93 10.57
C PHE A 56 -1.71 -9.83 11.03
N VAL A 57 -1.64 -8.68 10.38
CA VAL A 57 -2.46 -7.51 10.68
C VAL A 57 -3.40 -7.26 9.50
N MET A 58 -4.68 -7.06 9.80
CA MET A 58 -5.73 -6.71 8.86
C MET A 58 -6.35 -5.38 9.25
N THR A 59 -6.66 -4.55 8.26
CA THR A 59 -7.32 -3.26 8.45
C THR A 59 -8.23 -2.93 7.27
N GLU A 60 -9.26 -2.13 7.53
CA GLU A 60 -10.11 -1.54 6.49
C GLU A 60 -9.74 -0.07 6.35
N VAL A 61 -9.34 0.33 5.15
CA VAL A 61 -9.02 1.71 4.80
C VAL A 61 -10.21 2.28 4.03
N ARG A 62 -11.06 3.04 4.72
CA ARG A 62 -12.26 3.66 4.13
C ARG A 62 -11.87 4.88 3.30
N PRO A 63 -12.78 5.42 2.48
CA PRO A 63 -12.52 6.67 1.75
C PRO A 63 -12.01 7.77 2.68
N ASN A 64 -10.98 8.49 2.22
CA ASN A 64 -10.28 9.54 2.96
C ASN A 64 -9.49 9.08 4.20
N GLN A 65 -9.14 7.79 4.28
CA GLN A 65 -8.26 7.26 5.32
C GLN A 65 -6.95 6.76 4.74
N ALA A 66 -5.95 6.62 5.61
CA ALA A 66 -4.65 6.03 5.27
C ALA A 66 -4.27 4.90 6.21
N THR A 67 -3.41 4.01 5.71
CA THR A 67 -2.67 3.03 6.50
C THR A 67 -1.18 3.08 6.14
N VAL A 68 -0.35 2.39 6.92
CA VAL A 68 1.09 2.30 6.72
C VAL A 68 1.50 0.84 6.57
N PHE A 69 2.33 0.56 5.56
CA PHE A 69 3.01 -0.73 5.41
C PHE A 69 4.51 -0.52 5.64
N PRO A 70 5.11 -1.11 6.69
CA PRO A 70 6.52 -0.90 6.98
C PRO A 70 7.44 -1.46 5.89
N ILE A 71 8.65 -0.90 5.80
CA ILE A 71 9.67 -1.33 4.86
C ILE A 71 9.86 -2.86 4.85
N GLY A 72 9.90 -3.43 3.64
CA GLY A 72 10.09 -4.87 3.44
C GLY A 72 8.90 -5.76 3.77
N SER A 73 7.85 -5.25 4.42
CA SER A 73 6.67 -6.06 4.77
C SER A 73 5.96 -6.60 3.51
N ILE A 74 5.44 -7.82 3.61
CA ILE A 74 4.53 -8.35 2.59
C ILE A 74 3.15 -7.78 2.89
N HIS A 75 2.53 -7.14 1.91
CA HIS A 75 1.22 -6.53 2.04
C HIS A 75 0.38 -6.66 0.76
N PHE A 76 -0.93 -6.48 0.91
CA PHE A 76 -1.90 -6.49 -0.18
C PHE A 76 -3.06 -5.52 0.11
N GLN A 77 -3.82 -5.20 -0.93
CA GLN A 77 -5.06 -4.44 -0.81
C GLN A 77 -6.13 -5.04 -1.72
N GLN A 78 -7.32 -5.29 -1.19
CA GLN A 78 -8.49 -5.72 -1.94
C GLN A 78 -9.57 -4.65 -1.89
N ASN A 79 -10.14 -4.29 -3.04
CA ASN A 79 -11.34 -3.47 -3.09
C ASN A 79 -12.55 -4.29 -2.62
N ILE A 80 -13.17 -3.88 -1.51
CA ILE A 80 -14.36 -4.52 -0.93
C ILE A 80 -15.59 -3.59 -0.89
N GLY A 81 -15.52 -2.41 -1.52
CA GLY A 81 -16.58 -1.41 -1.55
C GLY A 81 -16.26 -0.27 -2.48
#